data_AF-A0A1I7XXT9-F1
#
_entry.id   AF-A0A1I7XXT9-F1
#
_cell.length_a   1.000
_cell.length_b   1.000
_cell.length_c   1.000
_cell.angle_alpha   90.00
_cell.angle_beta   90.00
_cell.angle_gamma   90.00
#
_symmetry.space_group_name_H-M   'P 1'
#
loop_
_entity.id
_entity.type
_entity.pdbx_description
1 polymer ?
#
loop_
_entity_poly.entity_id
_entity_poly.type
_entity_poly.pdbx_seq_one_letter_code
_entity_poly.pdbx_strand_id
1 'polypeptide(L)'
;ARQPQPLLMGTRVRVQRVRIEGGTIYPLSELRDNYQGLLDREVTLGELIEATRRLTQRYQQDGYLLSYAYLPPQDFAEGRLRVVLVEGYIRDYELQGDVGPVSAYLDKLVGKLKAERPLTRKTFERYTALMSRVPGLTLQAQV
;
A
#
# COMPACT_ATOMS: atom_id res chain seq x y z
N ALA A 1 -23.34 -5.53 22.00
CA ALA A 1 -22.65 -4.65 21.05
C ALA A 1 -23.23 -4.91 19.65
N ARG A 2 -23.72 -3.89 18.92
CA ARG A 2 -24.10 -4.06 17.51
C ARG A 2 -22.80 -4.32 16.73
N GLN A 3 -22.63 -5.54 16.24
CA GLN A 3 -21.58 -5.78 15.25
C GLN A 3 -21.91 -4.93 14.02
N PRO A 4 -20.97 -4.14 13.49
CA PRO A 4 -21.22 -3.39 12.26
C PRO A 4 -21.57 -4.41 11.18
N GLN A 5 -22.77 -4.30 10.61
CA GLN A 5 -23.17 -5.13 9.49
C GLN A 5 -22.16 -4.93 8.35
N PRO A 6 -21.68 -6.02 7.72
CA PRO A 6 -20.78 -5.89 6.59
C PRO A 6 -21.51 -5.16 5.47
N LEU A 7 -20.96 -4.01 5.06
CA LEU A 7 -21.49 -3.24 3.95
C LEU A 7 -21.20 -4.02 2.65
N LEU A 8 -22.23 -4.12 1.80
CA LEU A 8 -22.12 -4.82 0.52
C LEU A 8 -21.71 -3.82 -0.56
N MET A 9 -21.15 -4.32 -1.67
CA MET A 9 -20.73 -3.50 -2.82
C MET A 9 -21.83 -2.55 -3.31
N GLY A 10 -23.09 -3.00 -3.30
CA GLY A 10 -24.26 -2.22 -3.72
C GLY A 10 -24.83 -1.26 -2.67
N THR A 11 -24.28 -1.24 -1.45
CA THR A 11 -24.76 -0.32 -0.41
C THR A 11 -24.52 1.12 -0.84
N ARG A 12 -25.58 1.92 -0.86
CA ARG A 12 -25.50 3.34 -1.18
C ARG A 12 -25.16 4.16 0.05
N VAL A 13 -24.27 5.11 -0.15
CA VAL A 13 -23.82 6.06 0.87
C VAL A 13 -23.72 7.45 0.25
N ARG A 14 -23.93 8.47 1.09
CA ARG A 14 -23.72 9.86 0.68
C ARG A 14 -22.40 10.34 1.26
N VAL A 15 -21.46 10.71 0.41
CA VAL A 15 -20.16 11.23 0.83
C VAL A 15 -20.11 12.74 0.61
N GLN A 16 -19.71 13.48 1.63
CA GLN A 16 -19.55 14.94 1.60
C GLN A 16 -18.08 15.33 1.77
N ARG A 17 -17.33 14.56 2.56
CA ARG A 17 -15.94 14.89 2.91
C ARG A 17 -15.07 13.64 2.88
N VAL A 18 -13.85 13.79 2.37
CA VAL A 18 -12.85 12.72 2.37
C VAL A 18 -11.73 13.05 3.34
N ARG A 19 -11.43 12.11 4.22
CA ARG A 19 -10.27 12.10 5.09
C ARG A 19 -9.32 11.00 4.65
N ILE A 20 -8.15 11.39 4.19
CA ILE A 20 -7.06 10.48 3.85
C ILE A 20 -6.07 10.48 5.00
N GLU A 21 -5.68 9.28 5.45
CA GLU A 21 -4.72 9.06 6.54
C GLU A 21 -3.50 8.33 6.00
N GLY A 22 -2.32 8.69 6.49
CA GLY A 22 -1.05 8.21 5.95
C GLY A 22 -0.69 8.90 4.63
N GLY A 23 0.32 8.36 3.96
CA GLY A 23 0.86 8.95 2.74
C GLY A 23 1.78 10.14 2.99
N THR A 24 2.95 10.09 2.38
CA THR A 24 3.95 11.16 2.38
C THR A 24 4.40 11.51 0.97
N ILE A 25 4.19 10.62 0.00
CA ILE A 25 4.65 10.80 -1.39
C ILE A 25 3.86 11.89 -2.15
N TYR A 26 2.53 11.94 -1.99
CA TYR A 26 1.69 12.93 -2.67
C TYR A 26 1.03 13.90 -1.68
N PRO A 27 0.81 15.16 -2.09
CA PRO A 27 -0.02 16.09 -1.33
C PRO A 27 -1.44 15.52 -1.10
N LEU A 28 -1.97 15.68 0.11
CA LEU A 28 -3.31 15.19 0.45
C LEU A 28 -4.42 15.81 -0.40
N SER A 29 -4.24 17.04 -0.91
CA SER A 29 -5.20 17.67 -1.83
C SER A 29 -5.30 16.87 -3.14
N GLU A 30 -4.18 16.47 -3.70
CA GLU A 30 -4.12 15.74 -4.96
C GLU A 30 -4.74 14.34 -4.84
N LEU A 31 -4.53 13.67 -3.70
CA LEU A 31 -5.17 12.39 -3.41
C LEU A 31 -6.70 12.53 -3.24
N ARG A 32 -7.18 13.68 -2.74
CA ARG A 32 -8.62 13.95 -2.61
C ARG A 32 -9.29 14.17 -3.95
N ASP A 33 -8.58 14.67 -4.96
CA ASP A 33 -9.12 14.94 -6.29
C ASP A 33 -9.69 13.67 -6.96
N ASN A 34 -9.13 12.51 -6.65
CA ASN A 34 -9.62 11.20 -7.08
C ASN A 34 -11.08 10.90 -6.67
N TYR A 35 -11.61 11.61 -5.67
CA TYR A 35 -12.96 11.44 -5.14
C TYR A 35 -13.92 12.58 -5.49
N GLN A 36 -13.47 13.68 -6.12
CA GLN A 36 -14.32 14.87 -6.35
C GLN A 36 -15.62 14.53 -7.09
N GLY A 37 -15.57 13.68 -8.12
CA GLY A 37 -16.75 13.24 -8.87
C GLY A 37 -17.73 12.34 -8.10
N LEU A 38 -17.40 11.96 -6.87
CA LEU A 38 -18.20 11.11 -5.99
C LEU A 38 -18.76 11.88 -4.79
N LEU A 39 -18.41 13.16 -4.63
CA LEU A 39 -18.90 14.00 -3.54
C LEU A 39 -20.32 14.49 -3.80
N ASP A 40 -21.02 14.79 -2.70
CA ASP A 40 -22.34 15.41 -2.62
C ASP A 40 -23.49 14.68 -3.33
N ARG A 41 -23.25 13.44 -3.77
CA ARG A 41 -24.24 12.55 -4.40
C ARG A 41 -24.32 11.20 -3.70
N GLU A 42 -25.36 10.42 -4.02
CA GLU A 42 -25.39 9.00 -3.65
C GLU A 42 -24.40 8.22 -4.53
N VAL A 43 -23.52 7.47 -3.88
CA VAL A 43 -22.59 6.55 -4.52
C VAL A 43 -22.66 5.19 -3.86
N THR A 44 -22.33 4.16 -4.61
CA THR A 44 -22.19 2.80 -4.08
C THR A 44 -20.85 2.63 -3.37
N LEU A 45 -20.80 1.71 -2.41
CA LEU A 45 -19.54 1.29 -1.81
C LEU A 45 -18.55 0.79 -2.87
N GLY A 46 -19.04 0.10 -3.91
CA GLY A 46 -18.23 -0.32 -5.05
C GLY A 46 -17.52 0.82 -5.78
N GLU A 47 -18.21 1.94 -6.04
CA GLU A 47 -17.59 3.13 -6.65
C GLU A 47 -16.47 3.72 -5.79
N LEU A 48 -16.64 3.72 -4.47
CA LEU A 48 -15.63 4.20 -3.52
C LEU A 48 -14.42 3.28 -3.43
N ILE A 49 -14.65 1.96 -3.48
CA ILE A 49 -13.59 0.96 -3.55
C ILE A 49 -12.81 1.12 -4.85
N GLU A 50 -13.50 1.29 -5.98
CA GLU A 50 -12.85 1.52 -7.28
C GLU A 50 -12.05 2.83 -7.30
N ALA A 51 -12.57 3.90 -6.71
CA ALA A 51 -11.81 5.13 -6.53
C ALA A 51 -10.55 4.89 -5.68
N THR A 52 -10.68 4.16 -4.58
CA THR A 52 -9.53 3.84 -3.71
C THR A 52 -8.50 2.96 -4.43
N ARG A 53 -8.95 2.02 -5.27
CA ARG A 53 -8.10 1.18 -6.12
C ARG A 53 -7.29 1.99 -7.12
N ARG A 54 -7.84 3.09 -7.67
CA ARG A 54 -7.08 4.01 -8.54
C ARG A 54 -5.90 4.65 -7.83
N LEU A 55 -6.02 4.97 -6.54
CA LEU A 55 -4.88 5.47 -5.76
C LEU A 55 -3.78 4.41 -5.66
N THR A 56 -4.14 3.17 -5.34
CA THR A 56 -3.18 2.05 -5.32
C THR A 56 -2.51 1.87 -6.68
N GLN A 57 -3.26 1.91 -7.77
CA GLN A 57 -2.71 1.80 -9.14
C GLN A 57 -1.72 2.93 -9.43
N ARG A 58 -2.04 4.17 -9.06
CA ARG A 58 -1.15 5.30 -9.22
C ARG A 58 0.19 5.08 -8.50
N TYR A 59 0.15 4.70 -7.22
CA TYR A 59 1.37 4.37 -6.47
C TYR A 59 2.18 3.27 -7.16
N GLN A 60 1.51 2.21 -7.63
CA GLN A 60 2.18 1.10 -8.30
C GLN A 60 2.79 1.48 -9.66
N GLN A 61 2.14 2.37 -10.42
CA GLN A 61 2.63 2.93 -11.68
C GLN A 61 3.84 3.82 -11.46
N ASP A 62 3.82 4.62 -10.40
CA ASP A 62 4.93 5.50 -10.01
C ASP A 62 6.08 4.73 -9.32
N GLY A 63 5.94 3.41 -9.19
CA GLY A 63 7.01 2.50 -8.77
C GLY A 63 6.94 2.08 -7.30
N TYR A 64 5.94 2.47 -6.53
CA TYR A 64 5.81 2.10 -5.11
C TYR A 64 5.02 0.79 -4.94
N LEU A 65 5.65 -0.35 -5.26
CA LEU A 65 4.94 -1.64 -5.37
C LEU A 65 4.27 -2.13 -4.09
N LEU A 66 4.80 -1.75 -2.92
CA LEU A 66 4.29 -2.18 -1.61
C LEU A 66 3.28 -1.17 -1.03
N SER A 67 3.02 -0.08 -1.74
CA SER A 67 2.10 0.95 -1.28
C SER A 67 0.70 0.71 -1.81
N TYR A 68 -0.30 0.88 -0.96
CA TYR A 68 -1.70 0.66 -1.30
C TYR A 68 -2.62 1.52 -0.44
N ALA A 69 -3.75 1.91 -1.02
CA ALA A 69 -4.85 2.53 -0.31
C ALA A 69 -5.96 1.51 -0.06
N TYR A 70 -6.63 1.61 1.07
CA TYR A 70 -7.81 0.82 1.36
C TYR A 70 -8.85 1.61 2.15
N LEU A 71 -10.07 1.08 2.11
CA LEU A 71 -11.20 1.63 2.83
C LEU A 71 -11.44 0.80 4.11
N PRO A 72 -11.10 1.31 5.31
CA PRO A 72 -11.38 0.60 6.54
C PRO A 72 -12.89 0.45 6.75
N PRO A 73 -13.34 -0.58 7.48
CA PRO A 73 -14.72 -0.69 7.95
C PRO A 73 -15.14 0.61 8.66
N GLN A 74 -16.23 1.22 8.20
CA GLN A 74 -16.73 2.50 8.70
C GLN A 74 -18.24 2.60 8.47
N ASP A 75 -18.90 3.47 9.21
CA ASP A 75 -20.36 3.70 9.16
C ASP A 75 -20.77 4.87 8.25
N PHE A 76 -19.80 5.55 7.62
CA PHE A 76 -20.02 6.76 6.82
C PHE A 76 -20.79 7.86 7.56
N ALA A 77 -20.70 7.89 8.90
CA ALA A 77 -21.37 8.90 9.70
C ALA A 77 -21.01 10.32 9.23
N GLU A 78 -22.03 11.19 9.19
CA GLU A 78 -21.91 12.59 8.71
C GLU A 78 -21.38 12.71 7.26
N GLY A 79 -21.52 11.67 6.45
CA GLY A 79 -21.04 11.63 5.07
C GLY A 79 -19.51 11.69 4.96
N ARG A 80 -18.80 11.17 5.97
CA ARG A 80 -17.33 11.18 5.99
C ARG A 80 -16.78 9.87 5.43
N LEU A 81 -16.02 9.98 4.35
CA LEU A 81 -15.22 8.89 3.79
C LEU A 81 -13.83 8.91 4.41
N ARG A 82 -13.46 7.83 5.12
CA ARG A 82 -12.10 7.60 5.61
C ARG A 82 -11.38 6.65 4.68
N VAL A 83 -10.22 7.05 4.19
CA VAL A 83 -9.32 6.26 3.35
C VAL A 83 -7.97 6.18 4.05
N VAL A 84 -7.41 4.98 4.14
CA VAL A 84 -6.09 4.77 4.74
C VAL A 84 -5.12 4.41 3.62
N LEU A 85 -4.00 5.11 3.59
CA LEU A 85 -2.91 4.89 2.66
C LEU A 85 -1.71 4.30 3.41
N VAL A 86 -1.25 3.16 2.93
CA VAL A 86 -0.11 2.44 3.46
C VAL A 86 1.05 2.57 2.49
N GLU A 87 2.17 3.08 2.99
CA GLU A 87 3.43 3.19 2.26
C GLU A 87 4.37 2.08 2.73
N GLY A 88 4.45 1.00 1.95
CA GLY A 88 5.12 -0.23 2.36
C GLY A 88 6.65 -0.17 2.25
N TYR A 89 7.31 -0.90 3.14
CA TYR A 89 8.78 -1.06 3.17
C TYR A 89 9.16 -2.43 3.74
N ILE A 90 10.40 -2.86 3.52
CA ILE A 90 10.91 -4.09 4.13
C ILE A 90 11.27 -3.81 5.59
N ARG A 91 10.51 -4.42 6.50
CA ARG A 91 10.72 -4.30 7.94
C ARG A 91 11.88 -5.18 8.40
N ASP A 92 11.85 -6.46 8.05
CA ASP A 92 12.83 -7.47 8.46
C ASP A 92 13.16 -8.45 7.33
N TYR A 93 14.23 -9.21 7.53
CA TYR A 93 14.62 -10.34 6.69
C TYR A 93 15.17 -11.44 7.58
N GLU A 94 15.09 -12.67 7.10
CA GLU A 94 15.65 -13.83 7.76
C GLU A 94 16.53 -14.58 6.76
N LEU A 95 17.63 -15.14 7.24
CA LEU A 95 18.47 -16.06 6.50
C LEU A 95 18.25 -17.47 7.06
N GLN A 96 17.79 -18.38 6.21
CA GLN A 96 17.54 -19.78 6.59
C GLN A 96 18.57 -20.70 5.92
N GLY A 97 19.18 -21.60 6.71
CA GLY A 97 20.23 -22.52 6.25
C GLY A 97 21.66 -21.98 6.43
N ASP A 98 22.65 -22.73 5.94
CA ASP A 98 24.05 -22.32 5.96
C ASP A 98 24.37 -21.49 4.70
N VAL A 99 24.40 -20.16 4.88
CA VAL A 99 24.70 -19.20 3.81
C VAL A 99 26.20 -18.88 3.72
N GLY A 100 27.00 -19.41 4.65
CA GLY A 100 28.45 -19.25 4.70
C GLY A 100 28.93 -17.79 4.68
N PRO A 101 30.08 -17.51 4.04
CA PRO A 101 30.74 -16.21 4.08
C PRO A 101 30.00 -15.10 3.30
N VAL A 102 28.95 -15.45 2.54
CA VAL A 102 28.19 -14.50 1.72
C VAL A 102 27.17 -13.71 2.55
N SER A 103 26.87 -14.14 3.77
CA SER A 103 25.95 -13.48 4.72
C SER A 103 26.22 -11.98 4.84
N ALA A 104 27.47 -11.58 5.09
CA ALA A 104 27.85 -10.17 5.21
C ALA A 104 27.60 -9.35 3.93
N TYR A 105 27.63 -9.99 2.76
CA TYR A 105 27.27 -9.34 1.49
C TYR A 105 25.74 -9.19 1.37
N LEU A 106 24.97 -10.22 1.73
CA LEU A 106 23.51 -10.16 1.76
C LEU A 106 23.00 -9.09 2.72
N ASP A 107 23.58 -9.00 3.92
CA ASP A 107 23.24 -7.98 4.93
C ASP A 107 23.41 -6.56 4.37
N LYS A 108 24.47 -6.32 3.59
CA LYS A 108 24.69 -5.03 2.92
C LYS A 108 23.61 -4.74 1.89
N LEU A 109 23.23 -5.72 1.07
CA LEU A 109 22.19 -5.53 0.04
C LEU A 109 20.83 -5.30 0.68
N VAL A 110 20.45 -6.11 1.68
CA VAL A 110 19.19 -5.96 2.40
C VAL A 110 19.16 -4.65 3.20
N GLY A 111 20.29 -4.22 3.76
CA GLY A 111 20.42 -2.92 4.41
C GLY A 111 20.00 -1.76 3.50
N LYS A 112 20.28 -1.85 2.19
CA LYS A 112 19.84 -0.84 1.22
C LYS A 112 18.33 -0.88 0.96
N LEU A 113 17.74 -2.07 0.95
CA LEU A 113 16.29 -2.25 0.86
C LEU A 113 15.56 -1.70 2.10
N LYS A 114 16.06 -1.98 3.31
CA LYS A 114 15.44 -1.54 4.58
C LYS A 114 15.55 -0.03 4.81
N ALA A 115 16.55 0.61 4.22
CA ALA A 115 16.81 2.04 4.36
C ALA A 115 15.89 2.91 3.49
N GLU A 116 15.30 2.36 2.42
CA GLU A 116 14.39 3.09 1.55
C GLU A 116 12.95 2.96 2.04
N ARG A 117 12.29 4.09 2.32
CA ARG A 117 10.91 4.15 2.81
C ARG A 117 10.16 5.31 2.16
N PRO A 118 9.07 5.05 1.41
CA PRO A 118 8.60 3.74 0.95
C PRO A 118 9.58 3.05 0.00
N LEU A 119 9.52 1.72 -0.06
CA LEU A 119 10.36 0.94 -0.97
C LEU A 119 9.88 1.10 -2.42
N THR A 120 10.81 1.38 -3.33
CA THR A 120 10.54 1.47 -4.76
C THR A 120 10.81 0.16 -5.50
N ARG A 121 10.13 -0.02 -6.62
CA ARG A 121 10.30 -1.16 -7.53
C ARG A 121 11.71 -1.23 -8.08
N LYS A 122 12.24 -0.09 -8.48
CA LYS A 122 13.61 0.03 -8.99
C LYS A 122 14.63 -0.48 -7.97
N THR A 123 14.51 -0.04 -6.72
CA THR A 123 15.40 -0.46 -5.63
C THR A 123 15.20 -1.95 -5.31
N PHE A 124 13.95 -2.41 -5.21
CA PHE A 124 13.63 -3.82 -4.99
C PHE A 124 14.22 -4.74 -6.07
N GLU A 125 13.93 -4.48 -7.34
CA GLU A 125 14.41 -5.26 -8.49
C GLU A 125 15.94 -5.27 -8.56
N ARG A 126 16.58 -4.12 -8.33
CA ARG A 126 18.04 -4.03 -8.33
C ARG A 126 18.68 -4.96 -7.30
N TYR A 127 18.26 -4.86 -6.04
CA TYR A 127 18.91 -5.61 -4.97
C TYR A 127 18.49 -7.09 -4.95
N THR A 128 17.26 -7.41 -5.36
CA THR A 128 16.88 -8.82 -5.56
C THR A 128 17.66 -9.47 -6.69
N ALA A 129 17.83 -8.78 -7.83
CA ALA A 129 18.67 -9.29 -8.93
C ALA A 129 20.14 -9.49 -8.52
N LEU A 130 20.69 -8.63 -7.63
CA LEU A 130 22.03 -8.81 -7.09
C LEU A 130 22.14 -10.01 -6.16
N MET A 131 21.12 -10.25 -5.32
CA MET A 131 21.05 -11.41 -4.45
C MET A 131 20.89 -12.71 -5.24
N SER A 132 20.04 -12.74 -6.27
CA SER A 132 19.81 -13.92 -7.13
C SER A 132 21.04 -14.41 -7.90
N ARG A 133 22.12 -13.62 -7.95
CA ARG A 133 23.41 -14.04 -8.55
C ARG A 133 24.26 -14.90 -7.62
N VAL A 134 23.91 -14.97 -6.33
CA VAL A 134 24.58 -15.83 -5.36
C VAL A 134 24.12 -17.28 -5.61
N PRO A 135 25.03 -18.20 -5.98
CA PRO A 135 24.66 -19.60 -6.21
C PRO A 135 24.05 -20.24 -4.97
N GLY A 136 22.97 -20.99 -5.15
CA GLY A 136 22.28 -21.68 -4.05
C GLY A 136 21.33 -20.82 -3.22
N LEU A 137 21.22 -19.51 -3.49
CA LEU A 137 20.30 -18.62 -2.78
C LEU A 137 18.89 -18.67 -3.39
N THR A 138 17.88 -18.83 -2.53
CA THR A 138 16.46 -18.67 -2.91
C THR A 138 15.88 -17.47 -2.17
N LEU A 139 15.23 -16.57 -2.90
CA LEU A 139 14.53 -15.43 -2.32
C LEU A 139 13.04 -15.71 -2.22
N GLN A 140 12.47 -15.41 -1.05
CA GLN A 140 11.04 -15.47 -0.81
C GLN A 140 10.61 -14.17 -0.14
N ALA A 141 9.44 -13.66 -0.54
CA ALA A 141 8.82 -12.49 0.08
C ALA A 141 7.50 -12.92 0.72
N GLN A 142 7.25 -12.44 1.93
CA GLN A 142 6.01 -12.66 2.67
C GLN A 142 5.47 -11.30 3.14
N VAL A 143 4.15 -11.16 3.16
CA VAL A 143 3.44 -9.89 3.46
C VAL A 143 2.76 -9.98 4.81
#